data_AF-A0A231GUN4-F1
#
_entry.id   AF-A0A231GUN4-F1
#
_cell.length_a   1.000
_cell.length_b   1.000
_cell.length_c   1.000
_cell.angle_alpha   90.00
_cell.angle_beta   90.00
_cell.angle_gamma   90.00
#
_symmetry.space_group_name_H-M   'P 1'
#
loop_
_entity.id
_entity.type
_entity.pdbx_description
1 polymer ?
#
loop_
_entity_poly.entity_id
_entity_poly.type
_entity_poly.pdbx_seq_one_letter_code
_entity_poly.pdbx_strand_id
1 'polypeptide(L)' 'MYGVMNHERVPVMTVDFAHAIMQVHIDCALSICPVKQQAKQRLIEANRLVPDSNRM' A
#
# COMPACT_ATOMS: atom_id res chain seq x y z
N MET A 1 -6.66 -8.85 17.38
CA MET A 1 -6.44 -8.33 16.01
C MET A 1 -6.15 -6.83 16.11
N TYR A 2 -4.92 -6.43 16.46
CA TYR A 2 -4.58 -5.02 16.73
C TYR A 2 -3.10 -4.74 16.41
N GLY A 3 -2.71 -4.64 15.13
CA GLY A 3 -1.27 -4.50 14.84
C GLY A 3 -0.85 -3.90 13.51
N VAL A 4 -1.77 -3.39 12.66
CA VAL A 4 -1.40 -2.87 11.32
C VAL A 4 -1.99 -1.50 11.01
N MET A 5 -2.33 -0.70 12.03
CA MET A 5 -2.75 0.70 11.85
C MET A 5 -1.58 1.68 11.98
N ASN A 6 -0.36 1.26 11.63
CA ASN A 6 0.73 2.22 11.48
C ASN A 6 0.54 2.93 10.14
N HIS A 7 -0.09 4.09 10.20
CA HIS A 7 -0.28 4.95 9.03
C HIS A 7 0.97 5.74 8.68
N GLU A 8 2.02 5.63 9.50
CA GLU A 8 3.31 6.29 9.29
C GLU A 8 4.14 5.60 8.21
N ARG A 9 5.05 6.36 7.58
CA ARG A 9 5.98 5.81 6.60
C ARG A 9 6.91 4.80 7.25
N VAL A 10 7.24 3.76 6.52
CA VAL A 10 8.19 2.73 6.95
C VAL A 10 9.59 3.03 6.38
N PRO A 11 10.66 2.71 7.12
CA PRO A 11 12.03 2.96 6.66
C PRO A 11 12.41 2.10 5.45
N VAL A 12 11.86 0.88 5.34
CA VAL A 12 12.12 -0.02 4.21
C VAL A 12 10.77 -0.44 3.61
N MET A 13 10.55 -0.07 2.34
CA MET A 13 9.38 -0.48 1.57
C MET A 13 9.83 -1.40 0.42
N THR A 14 9.55 -2.70 0.55
CA THR A 14 9.73 -3.66 -0.56
C THR A 14 8.46 -3.71 -1.41
N VAL A 15 8.56 -4.26 -2.63
CA VAL A 15 7.41 -4.39 -3.53
C VAL A 15 6.33 -5.29 -2.92
N ASP A 16 6.72 -6.43 -2.36
CA ASP A 16 5.81 -7.38 -1.71
C ASP A 16 5.10 -6.74 -0.51
N PHE A 17 5.86 -6.01 0.31
CA PHE A 17 5.30 -5.27 1.45
C PHE A 17 4.37 -4.14 1.01
N ALA A 18 4.69 -3.43 -0.08
CA ALA A 18 3.80 -2.43 -0.66
C ALA A 18 2.46 -3.03 -1.14
N HIS A 19 2.48 -4.24 -1.71
CA HIS A 19 1.25 -4.96 -2.04
C HIS A 19 0.44 -5.31 -0.78
N ALA A 20 1.08 -5.88 0.24
CA ALA A 20 0.42 -6.19 1.51
C ALA A 20 -0.20 -4.94 2.15
N ILE A 21 0.50 -3.80 2.13
CA ILE A 21 -0.01 -2.53 2.65
C ILE A 21 -1.22 -2.04 1.83
N MET A 22 -1.17 -2.11 0.50
CA MET A 22 -2.32 -1.73 -0.33
C MET A 22 -3.54 -2.62 -0.09
N GLN A 23 -3.34 -3.92 0.18
CA GLN A 23 -4.41 -4.85 0.54
C GLN A 23 -4.98 -4.56 1.93
N VAL A 24 -4.14 -4.34 2.94
CA VAL A 24 -4.56 -4.02 4.30
C VAL A 24 -5.24 -2.66 4.38
N HIS A 25 -4.79 -1.68 3.59
CA HIS A 25 -5.31 -0.32 3.57
C HIS A 25 -6.33 -0.08 2.45
N ILE A 26 -6.92 -1.14 1.89
CA ILE A 26 -7.99 -1.02 0.88
C ILE A 26 -9.20 -0.28 1.46
N ASP A 27 -9.61 -0.63 2.68
CA ASP A 27 -10.68 0.00 3.48
C ASP A 27 -10.16 1.05 4.48
N CYS A 28 -8.97 1.61 4.24
CA CYS A 28 -8.44 2.64 5.13
C CYS A 28 -9.30 3.90 5.05
N ALA A 29 -9.99 4.23 6.15
CA ALA A 29 -10.85 5.42 6.28
C ALA A 29 -10.10 6.76 6.20
N LEU A 30 -8.76 6.73 6.29
CA LEU A 30 -7.94 7.93 6.11
C LEU A 30 -7.83 8.26 4.62
N SER A 31 -8.40 9.40 4.23
CA SER A 31 -8.24 9.96 2.88
C SER A 31 -6.77 10.18 2.52
N ILE A 32 -5.91 10.48 3.52
CA ILE A 32 -4.47 10.70 3.34
C ILE A 32 -3.70 9.78 4.30
N CYS A 33 -3.42 8.56 3.86
CA CYS A 33 -2.61 7.59 4.61
C CYS A 33 -1.15 7.61 4.09
N PRO A 34 -0.16 8.11 4.88
CA PRO A 34 1.23 8.22 4.46
C PRO A 34 1.84 6.91 3.98
N VAL A 35 1.57 5.80 4.70
CA VAL A 35 2.10 4.48 4.34
C VAL A 35 1.49 3.94 3.04
N LYS A 36 0.20 4.18 2.80
CA LYS A 36 -0.50 3.83 1.55
C LYS A 36 0.07 4.59 0.37
N GLN A 37 0.34 5.89 0.56
CA GLN A 37 0.98 6.71 -0.47
C GLN A 37 2.40 6.21 -0.77
N GLN A 38 3.19 5.89 0.27
CA GLN A 38 4.52 5.32 0.10
C GLN A 38 4.49 3.98 -0.64
N ALA A 39 3.56 3.09 -0.29
CA ALA A 39 3.37 1.81 -0.96
C ALA A 39 3.02 2.01 -2.45
N LYS A 40 2.07 2.90 -2.74
CA LYS A 40 1.69 3.24 -4.11
C LYS A 40 2.87 3.79 -4.92
N GLN A 41 3.64 4.72 -4.35
CA GLN A 41 4.85 5.26 -5.00
C GLN A 41 5.85 4.13 -5.30
N ARG A 42 6.08 3.23 -4.34
CA ARG A 42 7.02 2.12 -4.53
C ARG A 42 6.60 1.15 -5.64
N LEU A 43 5.30 0.88 -5.75
CA LEU A 43 4.76 0.06 -6.84
C LEU A 43 4.87 0.75 -8.21
N ILE A 44 4.71 2.07 -8.26
CA ILE A 44 4.92 2.88 -9.47
C ILE A 44 6.39 2.84 -9.89
N GLU A 45 7.32 3.12 -8.97
CA GLU A 45 8.77 3.06 -9.24
C GLU A 45 9.22 1.68 -9.72
N ALA A 46 8.65 0.62 -9.15
CA ALA A 46 8.93 -0.75 -9.56
C ALA A 46 8.28 -1.15 -10.89
N ASN A 47 7.49 -0.26 -11.53
CA ASN A 47 6.63 -0.59 -12.68
C ASN A 47 5.70 -1.80 -12.41
N ARG A 48 5.27 -1.98 -11.15
CA ARG A 48 4.41 -3.06 -10.67
C ARG A 48 3.00 -2.58 -10.29
N LEU A 49 2.69 -1.31 -10.54
CA LEU A 49 1.33 -0.80 -10.43
C LEU A 49 0.52 -1.25 -11.66
N VAL A 50 0.15 -2.52 -11.69
CA VAL A 50 -0.88 -3.01 -12.59
C VAL A 50 -2.21 -2.75 -11.89
N PRO A 51 -3.09 -1.85 -12.39
CA PRO A 51 -4.46 -1.87 -11.93
C PRO A 51 -4.98 -3.29 -12.16
N ASP A 52 -5.63 -3.85 -11.15
CA ASP A 52 -6.29 -5.15 -11.24
C ASP A 52 -7.49 -4.98 -12.19
N SER A 53 -7.20 -4.94 -13.50
CA SER A 53 -8.19 -4.83 -14.58
C SER A 53 -8.81 -6.20 -14.90
N ASN A 54 -8.66 -7.18 -14.00
CA ASN A 54 -9.18 -8.52 -14.19
C ASN A 54 -10.04 -8.97 -13.00
N ARG A 55 -11.02 -8.14 -12.63
CA ARG A 55 -12.19 -8.58 -11.88
C ARG A 55 -13.40 -8.48 -12.81
N MET A 56 -13.48 -9.44 -13.73
CA MET A 56 -14.68 -9.78 -14.50
C MET A 56 -15.76 -10.37 -13.59
#